data_AF-A0A6D2HMM1-F1
#
_entry.id   AF-A0A6D2HMM1-F1
#
_cell.length_a   1.000
_cell.length_b   1.000
_cell.length_c   1.000
_cell.angle_alpha   90.00
_cell.angle_beta   90.00
_cell.angle_gamma   90.00
#
_symmetry.space_group_name_H-M   'P 1'
#
loop_
_entity.id
_entity.type
_entity.pdbx_description
1 polymer ?
#
loop_
_entity_poly.entity_id
_entity_poly.type
_entity_poly.pdbx_seq_one_letter_code
_entity_poly.pdbx_strand_id
1 'polypeptide(L)'
;MMLMFVNASETTTFKPYKEGIFRSLVAKACQFIDAHETCVSNIRTHIEKSGHGLNPHSVLSAAVKEAHDKAKLAMERIPTVTTLSFRSREQIAVEDCKELVGFSVTELAWSMLEMNKLHGGEGIDGGSHDAAAAGGNLKTWLSAAMSNQDTCLEGFEGTERKYEELIKGSLRQVTQLVSNVLDMYTQLNALPFKASRNESSIMSPEWLTEPDESLMTRLNPNVDAVVAVDGKGKYRTITEAINEAPNHSTKRYVIYVKKGLYRENIDMKKKKTNIMLMGDGIGQTIITGDRNFLQGLTTFRTATVAVSGRGFIARDITFRNTAGPHNRQAVALRVDSDQSAFFRCSMEGYQDTLYAHSLRQFYRECEIHGTIDFIFGNGAAVLQNCKIYTRVPLPLQKVTITAQGRKSPNQNTGFVIMNSYVLATQPTYLGRPWKLYSRTVYMNTYMSQLVQPRGWLEWFGNFALDTLWYGEYNNIGPGWRSSGRVKWPGYHIMDKRTAMSFTVGSFIDGRRWLPATGVTFTAGLAN
;
A
#
# COMPACT_ATOMS: atom_id res chain seq x y z
N MET A 1 0.33 -11.11 -75.39
CA MET A 1 -0.26 -12.01 -74.38
C MET A 1 0.69 -12.10 -73.20
N MET A 2 0.56 -11.19 -72.23
CA MET A 2 1.02 -11.36 -70.84
C MET A 2 0.43 -10.17 -70.06
N LEU A 3 -0.58 -10.43 -69.25
CA LEU A 3 -1.22 -9.44 -68.38
C LEU A 3 -0.96 -9.88 -66.94
N MET A 4 -0.38 -8.98 -66.17
CA MET A 4 -0.07 -9.13 -64.76
C MET A 4 -1.34 -9.26 -63.93
N PHE A 5 -1.40 -10.24 -63.03
CA PHE A 5 -2.36 -10.28 -61.94
C PHE A 5 -1.75 -9.63 -60.70
N VAL A 6 -2.40 -8.56 -60.24
CA VAL A 6 -2.20 -7.93 -58.94
C VAL A 6 -2.97 -8.76 -57.91
N ASN A 7 -2.26 -9.32 -56.92
CA ASN A 7 -2.89 -9.95 -55.76
C ASN A 7 -3.38 -8.86 -54.80
N ALA A 8 -4.70 -8.79 -54.63
CA ALA A 8 -5.36 -7.93 -53.66
C ALA A 8 -5.12 -8.45 -52.24
N SER A 9 -4.81 -7.52 -51.34
CA SER A 9 -4.59 -7.75 -49.91
C SER A 9 -5.85 -8.33 -49.24
N GLU A 10 -5.72 -9.41 -48.48
CA GLU A 10 -6.77 -9.89 -47.58
C GLU A 10 -7.01 -8.86 -46.47
N THR A 11 -8.06 -8.06 -46.64
CA THR A 11 -8.65 -7.28 -45.56
C THR A 11 -9.35 -8.25 -44.60
N THR A 12 -8.79 -8.37 -43.39
CA THR A 12 -9.41 -9.08 -42.27
C THR A 12 -10.73 -8.39 -41.91
N THR A 13 -11.83 -8.90 -42.47
CA THR A 13 -13.18 -8.40 -42.20
C THR A 13 -13.61 -8.86 -40.81
N PHE A 14 -13.79 -7.90 -39.89
CA PHE A 14 -14.11 -8.12 -38.49
C PHE A 14 -15.56 -8.60 -38.30
N LYS A 15 -15.80 -9.50 -37.32
CA LYS A 15 -17.16 -9.88 -36.91
C LYS A 15 -17.82 -8.71 -36.13
N PRO A 16 -19.02 -8.23 -36.50
CA PRO A 16 -19.67 -7.05 -35.91
C PRO A 16 -19.80 -7.07 -34.37
N TYR A 17 -19.98 -8.25 -33.78
CA TYR A 17 -20.14 -8.44 -32.33
C TYR A 17 -18.85 -8.13 -31.53
N LYS A 18 -17.67 -8.52 -32.05
CA LYS A 18 -16.39 -8.24 -31.39
C LYS A 18 -16.06 -6.74 -31.40
N GLU A 19 -16.51 -6.04 -32.43
CA GLU A 19 -16.31 -4.60 -32.57
C GLU A 19 -17.14 -3.80 -31.56
N GLY A 20 -18.36 -4.24 -31.25
CA GLY A 20 -19.20 -3.61 -30.21
C GLY A 20 -18.62 -3.70 -28.80
N ILE A 21 -18.11 -4.88 -28.41
CA ILE A 21 -17.44 -5.08 -27.10
C ILE A 21 -16.16 -4.24 -27.02
N PHE A 22 -15.37 -4.23 -28.08
CA PHE A 22 -14.16 -3.42 -28.17
C PHE A 22 -14.47 -1.92 -27.96
N ARG A 23 -15.42 -1.36 -28.72
CA ARG A 23 -15.83 0.05 -28.59
C ARG A 23 -16.27 0.38 -27.17
N SER A 24 -17.03 -0.51 -26.52
CA SER A 24 -17.46 -0.33 -25.13
C SER A 24 -16.30 -0.28 -24.14
N LEU A 25 -15.35 -1.22 -24.23
CA LEU A 25 -14.20 -1.26 -23.32
C LEU A 25 -13.24 -0.08 -23.52
N VAL A 26 -13.04 0.36 -24.76
CA VAL A 26 -12.22 1.54 -25.07
C VAL A 26 -12.90 2.82 -24.58
N ALA A 27 -14.21 2.96 -24.80
CA ALA A 27 -14.98 4.08 -24.25
C ALA A 27 -14.89 4.12 -22.72
N LYS A 28 -14.89 2.95 -22.07
CA LYS A 28 -14.71 2.82 -20.62
C LYS A 28 -13.31 3.23 -20.16
N ALA A 29 -12.27 2.79 -20.87
CA ALA A 29 -10.89 3.15 -20.58
C ALA A 29 -10.66 4.68 -20.66
N CYS A 30 -11.32 5.33 -21.62
CA CYS A 30 -11.22 6.78 -21.85
C CYS A 30 -12.36 7.60 -21.22
N GLN A 31 -13.11 7.01 -20.28
CA GLN A 31 -14.23 7.68 -19.62
C GLN A 31 -13.73 8.89 -18.81
N PHE A 32 -14.37 10.05 -19.00
CA PHE A 32 -14.05 11.31 -18.31
C PHE A 32 -12.61 11.84 -18.53
N ILE A 33 -11.97 11.44 -19.62
CA ILE A 33 -10.69 12.01 -20.06
C ILE A 33 -10.96 13.23 -20.94
N ASP A 34 -10.45 14.40 -20.55
CA ASP A 34 -10.66 15.68 -21.26
C ASP A 34 -10.26 15.59 -22.77
N ALA A 35 -9.24 14.78 -23.09
CA ALA A 35 -8.81 14.48 -24.46
C ALA A 35 -9.25 13.07 -24.91
N HIS A 36 -10.56 12.82 -24.91
CA HIS A 36 -11.16 11.51 -25.18
C HIS A 36 -10.66 10.87 -26.47
N GLU A 37 -10.75 11.59 -27.60
CA GLU A 37 -10.31 11.07 -28.92
C GLU A 37 -8.83 10.71 -28.96
N THR A 38 -7.97 11.50 -28.30
CA THR A 38 -6.55 11.19 -28.18
C THR A 38 -6.33 9.91 -27.36
N CYS A 39 -7.06 9.73 -26.26
CA CYS A 39 -7.00 8.51 -25.46
C CYS A 39 -7.42 7.29 -26.28
N VAL A 40 -8.54 7.38 -27.02
CA VAL A 40 -9.04 6.30 -27.89
C VAL A 40 -8.00 5.93 -28.95
N SER A 41 -7.42 6.94 -29.62
CA SER A 41 -6.38 6.76 -30.63
C SER A 41 -5.10 6.11 -30.08
N ASN A 42 -4.65 6.54 -28.89
CA ASN A 42 -3.49 5.97 -28.23
C ASN A 42 -3.72 4.50 -27.85
N ILE A 43 -4.87 4.17 -27.24
CA ILE A 43 -5.22 2.79 -26.89
C ILE A 43 -5.21 1.91 -28.15
N ARG A 44 -5.81 2.39 -29.25
CA ARG A 44 -5.80 1.66 -30.53
C ARG A 44 -4.36 1.42 -31.02
N THR A 45 -3.53 2.45 -30.99
CA THR A 45 -2.11 2.37 -31.38
C THR A 45 -1.34 1.36 -30.51
N HIS A 46 -1.59 1.32 -29.19
CA HIS A 46 -0.97 0.35 -28.29
C HIS A 46 -1.38 -1.09 -28.60
N ILE A 47 -2.67 -1.32 -28.92
CA ILE A 47 -3.16 -2.65 -29.31
C ILE A 47 -2.51 -3.09 -30.62
N GLU A 48 -2.51 -2.23 -31.64
CA GLU A 48 -1.90 -2.51 -32.95
C GLU A 48 -0.40 -2.87 -32.81
N LYS A 49 0.34 -2.14 -31.97
CA LYS A 49 1.76 -2.43 -31.68
C LYS A 49 1.98 -3.73 -30.92
N SER A 50 1.03 -4.16 -30.10
CA SER A 50 1.18 -5.37 -29.27
C SER A 50 1.04 -6.67 -30.08
N GLY A 51 0.37 -6.64 -31.24
CA GLY A 51 0.12 -7.82 -32.06
C GLY A 51 -0.85 -8.85 -31.48
N HIS A 52 -1.38 -8.66 -30.26
CA HIS A 52 -2.25 -9.62 -29.56
C HIS A 52 -3.73 -9.62 -30.04
N GLY A 53 -4.05 -8.85 -31.07
CA GLY A 53 -5.40 -8.72 -31.60
C GLY A 53 -6.38 -8.03 -30.63
N LEU A 54 -7.64 -7.95 -31.05
CA LEU A 54 -8.71 -7.26 -30.32
C LEU A 54 -9.41 -8.20 -29.34
N ASN A 55 -9.08 -8.09 -28.06
CA ASN A 55 -9.71 -8.82 -26.97
C ASN A 55 -9.75 -7.95 -25.69
N PRO A 56 -10.57 -8.29 -24.68
CA PRO A 56 -10.69 -7.48 -23.47
C PRO A 56 -9.38 -7.26 -22.70
N HIS A 57 -8.50 -8.27 -22.68
CA HIS A 57 -7.20 -8.17 -22.00
C HIS A 57 -6.22 -7.25 -22.76
N SER A 58 -6.25 -7.25 -24.09
CA SER A 58 -5.42 -6.33 -24.89
C SER A 58 -5.87 -4.87 -24.73
N VAL A 59 -7.18 -4.62 -24.61
CA VAL A 59 -7.71 -3.27 -24.29
C VAL A 59 -7.29 -2.84 -22.88
N LEU A 60 -7.40 -3.72 -21.87
CA LEU A 60 -6.96 -3.43 -20.51
C LEU A 60 -5.45 -3.15 -20.45
N SER A 61 -4.64 -3.97 -21.16
CA SER A 61 -3.18 -3.79 -21.22
C SER A 61 -2.81 -2.45 -21.87
N ALA A 62 -3.47 -2.10 -22.98
CA ALA A 62 -3.31 -0.81 -23.64
C ALA A 62 -3.74 0.37 -22.75
N ALA A 63 -4.81 0.22 -21.95
CA ALA A 63 -5.24 1.24 -21.00
C ALA A 63 -4.23 1.44 -19.85
N VAL A 64 -3.66 0.35 -19.31
CA VAL A 64 -2.55 0.43 -18.33
C VAL A 64 -1.35 1.16 -18.94
N LYS A 65 -1.01 0.84 -20.21
CA LYS A 65 0.07 1.48 -20.94
C LYS A 65 -0.17 2.98 -21.14
N GLU A 66 -1.38 3.39 -21.53
CA GLU A 66 -1.75 4.80 -21.64
C GLU A 66 -1.64 5.52 -20.28
N ALA A 67 -2.12 4.89 -19.20
CA ALA A 67 -1.98 5.43 -17.83
C ALA A 67 -0.50 5.62 -17.45
N HIS A 68 0.35 4.65 -17.77
CA HIS A 68 1.79 4.71 -17.54
C HIS A 68 2.45 5.84 -18.33
N ASP A 69 2.14 5.98 -19.62
CA ASP A 69 2.75 7.01 -20.47
C ASP A 69 2.31 8.42 -20.04
N LYS A 70 1.04 8.58 -19.63
CA LYS A 70 0.55 9.82 -19.02
C LYS A 70 1.20 10.11 -17.68
N ALA A 71 1.46 9.10 -16.84
CA ALA A 71 2.18 9.28 -15.58
C ALA A 71 3.62 9.74 -15.81
N LYS A 72 4.31 9.21 -16.83
CA LYS A 72 5.65 9.68 -17.23
C LYS A 72 5.62 11.14 -17.68
N LEU A 73 4.68 11.51 -18.56
CA LEU A 73 4.50 12.89 -19.01
C LEU A 73 4.17 13.83 -17.84
N ALA A 74 3.33 13.40 -16.90
CA ALA A 74 3.02 14.18 -15.70
C ALA A 74 4.26 14.39 -14.83
N MET A 75 5.10 13.36 -14.65
CA MET A 75 6.36 13.45 -13.91
C MET A 75 7.33 14.48 -14.52
N GLU A 76 7.39 14.57 -15.85
CA GLU A 76 8.22 15.54 -16.57
C GLU A 76 7.67 16.97 -16.49
N ARG A 77 6.34 17.13 -16.38
CA ARG A 77 5.66 18.42 -16.29
C ARG A 77 5.59 18.99 -14.87
N ILE A 78 5.79 18.17 -13.84
CA ILE A 78 5.90 18.67 -12.47
C ILE A 78 7.10 19.63 -12.43
N PRO A 79 6.92 20.88 -11.95
CA PRO A 79 7.97 21.87 -11.95
C PRO A 79 9.25 21.31 -11.31
N THR A 80 10.36 21.36 -12.05
CA THR A 80 11.67 21.12 -11.44
C THR A 80 12.10 22.42 -10.79
N VAL A 81 11.70 22.61 -9.53
CA VAL A 81 12.11 23.78 -8.76
C VAL A 81 13.58 23.58 -8.39
N THR A 82 14.46 24.24 -9.14
CA THR A 82 15.87 24.36 -8.79
C THR A 82 16.11 25.81 -8.35
N THR A 83 16.38 26.01 -7.05
CA THR A 83 17.50 26.84 -6.53
C THR A 83 17.38 27.22 -5.04
N LEU A 84 18.49 27.01 -4.33
CA LEU A 84 19.11 27.80 -3.25
C LEU A 84 18.42 28.05 -1.89
N SER A 85 17.17 27.63 -1.62
CA SER A 85 16.59 27.79 -0.27
C SER A 85 15.73 26.61 0.16
N PHE A 86 16.27 25.73 1.01
CA PHE A 86 15.64 24.55 1.62
C PHE A 86 14.49 24.87 2.62
N ARG A 87 13.58 25.83 2.36
CA ARG A 87 12.66 26.29 3.42
C ARG A 87 11.19 26.51 3.08
N SER A 88 10.74 26.42 1.82
CA SER A 88 9.29 26.51 1.57
C SER A 88 8.64 25.11 1.61
N ARG A 89 7.61 24.95 2.43
CA ARG A 89 6.81 23.72 2.53
C ARG A 89 6.23 23.30 1.19
N GLU A 90 5.96 24.29 0.34
CA GLU A 90 5.45 24.08 -1.00
C GLU A 90 6.50 23.41 -1.92
N GLN A 91 7.79 23.75 -1.79
CA GLN A 91 8.85 23.07 -2.53
C GLN A 91 8.96 21.59 -2.14
N ILE A 92 8.87 21.30 -0.83
CA ILE A 92 8.88 19.92 -0.33
C ILE A 92 7.69 19.14 -0.90
N ALA A 93 6.50 19.76 -0.95
CA ALA A 93 5.31 19.15 -1.56
C ALA A 93 5.49 18.85 -3.06
N VAL A 94 6.16 19.74 -3.82
CA VAL A 94 6.48 19.51 -5.23
C VAL A 94 7.46 18.34 -5.40
N GLU A 95 8.51 18.27 -4.57
CA GLU A 95 9.48 17.16 -4.57
C GLU A 95 8.83 15.83 -4.20
N ASP A 96 7.97 15.82 -3.18
CA ASP A 96 7.16 14.67 -2.78
C ASP A 96 6.29 14.21 -3.93
N CYS A 97 5.64 15.15 -4.63
CA CYS A 97 4.81 14.82 -5.77
C CYS A 97 5.60 14.14 -6.89
N LYS A 98 6.79 14.68 -7.22
CA LYS A 98 7.66 14.08 -8.24
C LYS A 98 8.07 12.66 -7.86
N GLU A 99 8.41 12.43 -6.58
CA GLU A 99 8.74 11.11 -6.07
C GLU A 99 7.55 10.13 -6.15
N LEU A 100 6.38 10.56 -5.68
CA LEU A 100 5.15 9.77 -5.66
C LEU A 100 4.67 9.41 -7.07
N VAL A 101 4.76 10.33 -8.04
CA VAL A 101 4.44 10.02 -9.43
C VAL A 101 5.45 9.04 -10.02
N GLY A 102 6.73 9.16 -9.68
CA GLY A 102 7.74 8.16 -10.04
C GLY A 102 7.43 6.77 -9.48
N PHE A 103 6.86 6.69 -8.27
CA PHE A 103 6.38 5.44 -7.71
C PHE A 103 5.22 4.85 -8.50
N SER A 104 4.27 5.68 -8.94
CA SER A 104 3.15 5.26 -9.80
C SER A 104 3.63 4.78 -11.17
N VAL A 105 4.62 5.43 -11.78
CA VAL A 105 5.24 4.95 -13.04
C VAL A 105 5.80 3.54 -12.84
N THR A 106 6.49 3.29 -11.73
CA THR A 106 7.04 1.97 -11.41
C THR A 106 5.96 0.91 -11.22
N GLU A 107 4.90 1.24 -10.47
CA GLU A 107 3.77 0.34 -10.21
C GLU A 107 2.97 0.02 -11.47
N LEU A 108 2.78 0.99 -12.36
CA LEU A 108 2.13 0.79 -13.66
C LEU A 108 3.01 -0.05 -14.59
N ALA A 109 4.33 0.13 -14.57
CA ALA A 109 5.25 -0.73 -15.32
C ALA A 109 5.20 -2.19 -14.82
N TRP A 110 5.19 -2.41 -13.51
CA TRP A 110 4.99 -3.75 -12.95
C TRP A 110 3.64 -4.35 -13.34
N SER A 111 2.59 -3.53 -13.29
CA SER A 111 1.23 -3.93 -13.71
C SER A 111 1.20 -4.44 -15.15
N MET A 112 1.92 -3.79 -16.07
CA MET A 112 2.07 -4.26 -17.45
C MET A 112 2.76 -5.62 -17.55
N LEU A 113 3.80 -5.88 -16.74
CA LEU A 113 4.50 -7.16 -16.74
C LEU A 113 3.60 -8.31 -16.30
N GLU A 114 2.76 -8.10 -15.29
CA GLU A 114 1.79 -9.12 -14.85
C GLU A 114 0.66 -9.32 -15.87
N MET A 115 0.27 -8.26 -16.59
CA MET A 115 -0.68 -8.40 -17.70
C MET A 115 -0.17 -9.34 -18.79
N ASN A 116 1.14 -9.38 -19.09
CA ASN A 116 1.69 -10.33 -20.06
C ASN A 116 1.54 -11.79 -19.60
N LYS A 117 1.66 -12.05 -18.29
CA LYS A 117 1.47 -13.39 -17.70
C LYS A 117 0.03 -13.86 -17.81
N LEU A 118 -0.94 -12.94 -17.78
CA LEU A 118 -2.36 -13.24 -17.98
C LEU A 118 -2.71 -13.64 -19.44
N HIS A 119 -1.84 -13.34 -20.41
CA HIS A 119 -2.06 -13.67 -21.83
C HIS A 119 -1.41 -15.00 -22.25
N GLY A 120 -0.41 -15.51 -21.51
CA GLY A 120 0.44 -16.65 -21.91
C GLY A 120 -0.15 -18.05 -21.75
N GLY A 121 -1.47 -18.22 -21.82
CA GLY A 121 -2.17 -19.50 -21.61
C GLY A 121 -1.97 -20.59 -22.69
N GLU A 122 -0.99 -20.45 -23.59
CA GLU A 122 -0.64 -21.47 -24.61
C GLU A 122 0.72 -22.15 -24.35
N GLY A 123 1.37 -21.87 -23.22
CA GLY A 123 2.54 -22.61 -22.76
C GLY A 123 2.14 -23.74 -21.81
N ILE A 124 2.40 -24.99 -22.20
CA ILE A 124 2.40 -26.18 -21.35
C ILE A 124 3.21 -25.83 -20.09
N ASP A 125 2.54 -25.69 -18.93
CA ASP A 125 3.04 -25.48 -17.55
C ASP A 125 2.46 -24.26 -16.79
N GLY A 126 1.74 -23.34 -17.44
CA GLY A 126 1.14 -22.17 -16.76
C GLY A 126 -0.15 -22.50 -15.98
N GLY A 127 -0.05 -22.88 -14.71
CA GLY A 127 -1.20 -23.21 -13.86
C GLY A 127 -2.15 -22.03 -13.56
N SER A 128 -3.41 -22.33 -13.24
CA SER A 128 -4.44 -21.35 -12.82
C SER A 128 -4.04 -20.47 -11.63
N HIS A 129 -3.08 -20.91 -10.82
CA HIS A 129 -2.52 -20.19 -9.66
C HIS A 129 -1.65 -18.97 -10.03
N ASP A 130 -1.02 -18.98 -11.20
CA ASP A 130 -0.18 -17.87 -11.67
C ASP A 130 -1.01 -16.71 -12.22
N ALA A 131 -2.12 -17.03 -12.88
CA ALA A 131 -3.08 -16.01 -13.33
C ALA A 131 -3.77 -15.31 -12.16
N ALA A 132 -4.15 -16.04 -11.10
CA ALA A 132 -4.70 -15.43 -9.89
C ALA A 132 -3.67 -14.52 -9.17
N ALA A 133 -2.38 -14.89 -9.21
CA ALA A 133 -1.28 -14.08 -8.70
C ALA A 133 -1.18 -12.74 -9.41
N ALA A 134 -1.16 -12.83 -10.75
CA ALA A 134 -0.98 -11.70 -11.63
C ALA A 134 -2.14 -10.71 -11.47
N GLY A 135 -3.36 -11.22 -11.32
CA GLY A 135 -4.52 -10.41 -11.02
C GLY A 135 -4.45 -9.70 -9.65
N GLY A 136 -4.06 -10.40 -8.59
CA GLY A 136 -3.91 -9.82 -7.25
C GLY A 136 -2.83 -8.73 -7.20
N ASN A 137 -1.69 -8.97 -7.85
CA ASN A 137 -0.59 -8.01 -7.99
C ASN A 137 -1.02 -6.77 -8.77
N LEU A 138 -1.68 -6.95 -9.92
CA LEU A 138 -2.19 -5.86 -10.76
C LEU A 138 -3.12 -4.93 -9.97
N LYS A 139 -4.12 -5.48 -9.27
CA LYS A 139 -5.06 -4.67 -8.48
C LYS A 139 -4.35 -3.91 -7.36
N THR A 140 -3.36 -4.52 -6.73
CA THR A 140 -2.57 -3.93 -5.65
C THR A 140 -1.74 -2.74 -6.15
N TRP A 141 -1.03 -2.89 -7.25
CA TRP A 141 -0.17 -1.84 -7.79
C TRP A 141 -0.96 -0.70 -8.43
N LEU A 142 -2.08 -0.98 -9.10
CA LEU A 142 -3.00 0.06 -9.54
C LEU A 142 -3.61 0.85 -8.36
N SER A 143 -3.95 0.15 -7.26
CA SER A 143 -4.46 0.81 -6.05
C SER A 143 -3.39 1.71 -5.40
N ALA A 144 -2.13 1.28 -5.39
CA ALA A 144 -1.02 2.07 -4.91
C ALA A 144 -0.75 3.28 -5.81
N ALA A 145 -0.76 3.09 -7.13
CA ALA A 145 -0.54 4.17 -8.09
C ALA A 145 -1.52 5.30 -7.82
N MET A 146 -2.82 4.99 -7.66
CA MET A 146 -3.86 5.96 -7.32
C MET A 146 -3.60 6.69 -5.98
N SER A 147 -3.15 5.95 -4.97
CA SER A 147 -2.85 6.50 -3.63
C SER A 147 -1.67 7.48 -3.63
N ASN A 148 -0.71 7.29 -4.52
CA ASN A 148 0.43 8.19 -4.64
C ASN A 148 0.01 9.57 -5.19
N GLN A 149 -0.91 9.63 -6.16
CA GLN A 149 -1.41 10.93 -6.64
C GLN A 149 -2.20 11.67 -5.56
N ASP A 150 -2.95 10.93 -4.73
CA ASP A 150 -3.67 11.50 -3.59
C ASP A 150 -2.70 12.14 -2.59
N THR A 151 -1.66 11.41 -2.21
CA THR A 151 -0.65 11.89 -1.26
C THR A 151 0.16 13.06 -1.83
N CYS A 152 0.42 13.08 -3.15
CA CYS A 152 1.04 14.24 -3.80
C CYS A 152 0.23 15.52 -3.55
N LEU A 153 -1.08 15.47 -3.78
CA LEU A 153 -1.94 16.65 -3.61
C LEU A 153 -2.10 17.05 -2.15
N GLU A 154 -2.11 16.08 -1.24
CA GLU A 154 -2.16 16.33 0.21
C GLU A 154 -0.90 17.00 0.75
N GLY A 155 0.25 16.83 0.09
CA GLY A 155 1.49 17.54 0.44
C GLY A 155 1.33 19.07 0.49
N PHE A 156 0.39 19.63 -0.28
CA PHE A 156 0.11 21.07 -0.34
C PHE A 156 -0.81 21.57 0.78
N GLU A 157 -1.36 20.69 1.62
CA GLU A 157 -2.22 21.09 2.74
C GLU A 157 -1.48 22.06 3.67
N GLY A 158 -2.07 23.23 3.94
CA GLY A 158 -1.45 24.26 4.79
C GLY A 158 -0.32 25.05 4.11
N THR A 159 -0.27 25.05 2.78
CA THR A 159 0.50 26.00 1.95
C THR A 159 -0.46 27.03 1.32
N GLU A 160 0.08 27.98 0.54
CA GLU A 160 -0.72 28.89 -0.30
C GLU A 160 -1.31 28.20 -1.55
N ARG A 161 -0.94 26.93 -1.82
CA ARG A 161 -1.48 26.09 -2.91
C ARG A 161 -1.27 26.66 -4.31
N LYS A 162 -0.26 27.52 -4.52
CA LYS A 162 0.07 28.13 -5.82
C LYS A 162 0.40 27.07 -6.88
N TYR A 163 1.16 26.05 -6.50
CA TYR A 163 1.52 24.95 -7.39
C TYR A 163 0.53 23.78 -7.37
N GLU A 164 -0.39 23.72 -6.39
CA GLU A 164 -1.36 22.62 -6.25
C GLU A 164 -2.24 22.51 -7.51
N GLU A 165 -2.82 23.61 -8.00
CA GLU A 165 -3.71 23.57 -9.17
C GLU A 165 -2.99 23.20 -10.47
N LEU A 166 -1.74 23.64 -10.66
CA LEU A 166 -0.90 23.25 -11.81
C LEU A 166 -0.62 21.74 -11.81
N ILE A 167 -0.22 21.21 -10.64
CA ILE A 167 0.09 19.79 -10.47
C ILE A 167 -1.18 18.95 -10.58
N LYS A 168 -2.27 19.38 -9.98
CA LYS A 168 -3.59 18.75 -10.09
C LYS A 168 -4.06 18.65 -11.53
N GLY A 169 -3.85 19.69 -12.33
CA GLY A 169 -4.10 19.64 -13.78
C GLY A 169 -3.28 18.55 -14.48
N SER A 170 -2.01 18.40 -14.11
CA SER A 170 -1.12 17.36 -14.65
C SER A 170 -1.49 15.94 -14.20
N LEU A 171 -1.99 15.78 -12.98
CA LEU A 171 -2.35 14.49 -12.40
C LEU A 171 -3.76 14.02 -12.72
N ARG A 172 -4.68 14.94 -13.06
CA ARG A 172 -6.10 14.62 -13.30
C ARG A 172 -6.29 13.47 -14.30
N GLN A 173 -5.58 13.52 -15.43
CA GLN A 173 -5.64 12.46 -16.44
C GLN A 173 -5.08 11.13 -15.91
N VAL A 174 -3.98 11.17 -15.16
CA VAL A 174 -3.35 9.97 -14.58
C VAL A 174 -4.30 9.30 -13.59
N THR A 175 -4.85 10.06 -12.63
CA THR A 175 -5.79 9.55 -11.63
C THR A 175 -7.03 8.95 -12.29
N GLN A 176 -7.58 9.63 -13.31
CA GLN A 176 -8.77 9.14 -14.02
C GLN A 176 -8.47 7.85 -14.81
N LEU A 177 -7.35 7.78 -15.52
CA LEU A 177 -6.95 6.57 -16.26
C LEU A 177 -6.73 5.38 -15.33
N VAL A 178 -6.00 5.57 -14.22
CA VAL A 178 -5.79 4.51 -13.22
C VAL A 178 -7.12 4.04 -12.63
N SER A 179 -8.05 4.97 -12.34
CA SER A 179 -9.40 4.64 -11.86
C SER A 179 -10.19 3.83 -12.90
N ASN A 180 -10.16 4.23 -14.17
CA ASN A 180 -10.85 3.53 -15.25
C ASN A 180 -10.30 2.11 -15.43
N VAL A 181 -8.98 1.95 -15.38
CA VAL A 181 -8.31 0.65 -15.44
C VAL A 181 -8.71 -0.24 -14.26
N LEU A 182 -8.76 0.29 -13.03
CA LEU A 182 -9.23 -0.45 -11.85
C LEU A 182 -10.68 -0.91 -11.99
N ASP A 183 -11.54 -0.07 -12.55
CA ASP A 183 -12.95 -0.38 -12.79
C ASP A 183 -13.11 -1.47 -13.86
N MET A 184 -12.43 -1.32 -14.99
CA MET A 184 -12.40 -2.34 -16.05
C MET A 184 -11.88 -3.68 -15.52
N TYR A 185 -10.75 -3.67 -14.81
CA TYR A 185 -10.19 -4.89 -14.21
C TYR A 185 -11.19 -5.55 -13.26
N THR A 186 -11.88 -4.77 -12.42
CA THR A 186 -12.86 -5.31 -11.47
C THR A 186 -14.08 -5.89 -12.19
N GLN A 187 -14.59 -5.23 -13.24
CA GLN A 187 -15.72 -5.71 -14.03
C GLN A 187 -15.40 -6.99 -14.80
N LEU A 188 -14.22 -7.07 -15.43
CA LEU A 188 -13.80 -8.26 -16.17
C LEU A 188 -13.65 -9.49 -15.25
N ASN A 189 -13.22 -9.29 -14.00
CA ASN A 189 -13.08 -10.35 -13.00
C ASN A 189 -14.35 -10.61 -12.18
N ALA A 190 -15.40 -9.79 -12.30
CA ALA A 190 -16.69 -10.02 -11.66
C ALA A 190 -17.59 -11.00 -12.44
N LEU A 191 -17.22 -11.33 -13.68
CA LEU A 191 -17.87 -12.38 -14.48
C LEU A 191 -17.64 -13.75 -13.81
N PRO A 192 -18.64 -14.67 -13.81
CA PRO A 192 -18.64 -15.85 -12.97
C PRO A 192 -17.68 -16.93 -13.52
N PHE A 193 -16.38 -16.75 -13.30
CA PHE A 193 -15.43 -17.84 -13.34
C PHE A 193 -15.29 -18.41 -11.93
N LYS A 194 -15.98 -19.54 -11.71
CA LYS A 194 -15.78 -20.37 -10.51
C LYS A 194 -14.30 -20.78 -10.44
N ALA A 195 -13.55 -20.18 -9.53
CA ALA A 195 -12.33 -20.80 -9.04
C ALA A 195 -12.74 -21.90 -8.03
N SER A 196 -12.64 -23.15 -8.47
CA SER A 196 -12.63 -24.31 -7.58
C SER A 196 -11.49 -24.13 -6.59
N ARG A 197 -11.80 -23.93 -5.31
CA ARG A 197 -10.82 -23.91 -4.23
C ARG A 197 -10.52 -25.35 -3.83
N ASN A 198 -9.46 -25.89 -4.41
CA ASN A 198 -8.61 -26.89 -3.76
C ASN A 198 -7.15 -26.48 -4.04
N GLU A 199 -6.55 -25.77 -3.08
CA GLU A 199 -5.13 -25.36 -3.13
C GLU A 199 -4.33 -26.16 -2.10
N SER A 200 -3.54 -27.10 -2.61
CA SER A 200 -2.39 -27.66 -1.94
C SER A 200 -1.20 -27.65 -2.91
N SER A 201 -0.60 -26.49 -3.14
CA SER A 201 0.82 -26.38 -3.49
C SER A 201 1.34 -24.99 -3.13
N ILE A 202 2.46 -24.96 -2.40
CA ILE A 202 3.17 -23.75 -1.98
C ILE A 202 4.23 -23.48 -3.05
N MET A 203 4.02 -22.50 -3.93
CA MET A 203 5.10 -22.01 -4.80
C MET A 203 5.82 -20.84 -4.12
N SER A 204 7.13 -20.99 -3.98
CA SER A 204 8.03 -19.98 -3.43
C SER A 204 8.30 -18.87 -4.46
N PRO A 205 8.34 -17.59 -4.08
CA PRO A 205 8.67 -16.50 -5.00
C PRO A 205 10.06 -16.65 -5.64
N GLU A 206 10.19 -16.25 -6.90
CA GLU A 206 11.41 -16.37 -7.72
C GLU A 206 12.63 -15.59 -7.20
N TRP A 207 12.44 -14.66 -6.25
CA TRP A 207 13.53 -13.93 -5.59
C TRP A 207 14.17 -14.72 -4.42
N LEU A 208 13.71 -15.92 -4.13
CA LEU A 208 14.15 -16.73 -3.00
C LEU A 208 15.51 -17.42 -3.28
N THR A 209 16.53 -17.14 -2.46
CA THR A 209 17.69 -18.05 -2.28
C THR A 209 17.89 -18.29 -0.80
N GLU A 210 17.81 -19.57 -0.40
CA GLU A 210 17.63 -20.13 0.96
C GLU A 210 16.32 -19.73 1.68
N PRO A 211 15.68 -20.65 2.46
CA PRO A 211 14.52 -20.30 3.27
C PRO A 211 14.94 -19.39 4.44
N ASP A 212 14.51 -18.14 4.37
CA ASP A 212 14.65 -17.17 5.48
C ASP A 212 13.95 -17.60 6.77
N GLU A 213 13.12 -18.65 6.71
CA GLU A 213 12.59 -19.39 7.86
C GLU A 213 13.70 -19.67 8.89
N SER A 214 14.86 -20.08 8.42
CA SER A 214 16.03 -20.34 9.26
C SER A 214 16.62 -19.08 9.89
N LEU A 215 16.47 -17.88 9.31
CA LEU A 215 16.97 -16.62 9.90
C LEU A 215 16.05 -16.09 11.01
N MET A 216 14.76 -16.45 10.97
CA MET A 216 13.80 -16.04 11.98
C MET A 216 13.87 -16.91 13.25
N THR A 217 14.23 -18.19 13.12
CA THR A 217 14.36 -19.14 14.24
C THR A 217 15.78 -19.29 14.78
N ARG A 218 16.84 -18.98 14.01
CA ARG A 218 18.23 -19.13 14.46
C ARG A 218 18.62 -18.02 15.45
N LEU A 219 19.28 -18.43 16.54
CA LEU A 219 19.93 -17.53 17.50
C LEU A 219 21.09 -16.74 16.87
N ASN A 220 21.75 -17.30 15.85
CA ASN A 220 22.81 -16.67 15.07
C ASN A 220 22.54 -16.81 13.55
N PRO A 221 21.78 -15.88 12.93
CA PRO A 221 21.60 -15.86 11.49
C PRO A 221 22.91 -15.47 10.77
N ASN A 222 23.11 -15.94 9.53
CA ASN A 222 24.11 -15.34 8.64
C ASN A 222 23.65 -13.91 8.34
N VAL A 223 24.48 -12.92 8.71
CA VAL A 223 24.19 -11.49 8.54
C VAL A 223 25.17 -10.89 7.53
N ASP A 224 24.67 -10.00 6.66
CA ASP A 224 25.50 -9.32 5.66
C ASP A 224 26.18 -8.08 6.23
N ALA A 225 25.56 -7.45 7.22
CA ALA A 225 26.04 -6.23 7.86
C ALA A 225 25.74 -6.22 9.36
N VAL A 226 26.67 -5.68 10.14
CA VAL A 226 26.48 -5.42 11.58
C VAL A 226 26.65 -3.93 11.85
N VAL A 227 25.61 -3.32 12.43
CA VAL A 227 25.58 -1.94 12.87
C VAL A 227 25.68 -1.91 14.39
N ALA A 228 26.57 -1.09 14.92
CA ALA A 228 26.71 -0.90 16.37
C ALA A 228 27.12 0.54 16.69
N VAL A 229 26.29 1.25 17.45
CA VAL A 229 26.57 2.63 17.87
C VAL A 229 27.85 2.75 18.72
N ASP A 230 28.26 1.69 19.41
CA ASP A 230 29.49 1.61 20.21
C ASP A 230 30.76 1.34 19.38
N GLY A 231 30.63 1.23 18.05
CA GLY A 231 31.74 0.98 17.13
C GLY A 231 32.19 -0.48 17.04
N LYS A 232 31.51 -1.43 17.71
CA LYS A 232 31.84 -2.87 17.64
C LYS A 232 31.13 -3.60 16.48
N GLY A 233 30.73 -2.86 15.45
CA GLY A 233 30.13 -3.34 14.21
C GLY A 233 30.90 -2.77 13.03
N LYS A 234 30.61 -3.26 11.81
CA LYS A 234 31.22 -2.71 10.59
C LYS A 234 30.80 -1.23 10.38
N TYR A 235 29.56 -0.90 10.74
CA TYR A 235 29.03 0.46 10.62
C TYR A 235 28.58 1.00 11.97
N ARG A 236 28.60 2.33 12.09
CA ARG A 236 28.06 3.03 13.27
C ARG A 236 26.60 3.44 13.07
N THR A 237 26.20 3.65 11.82
CA THR A 237 24.86 4.08 11.46
C THR A 237 24.14 3.03 10.61
N ILE A 238 22.82 3.02 10.68
CA ILE A 238 21.99 2.12 9.88
C ILE A 238 21.99 2.59 8.42
N THR A 239 22.04 3.90 8.20
CA THR A 239 22.09 4.51 6.87
C THR A 239 23.32 4.05 6.07
N GLU A 240 24.50 3.96 6.68
CA GLU A 240 25.71 3.44 6.03
C GLU A 240 25.54 2.00 5.55
N ALA A 241 25.01 1.12 6.41
CA ALA A 241 24.77 -0.28 6.07
C ALA A 241 23.75 -0.43 4.92
N ILE A 242 22.66 0.35 4.96
CA ILE A 242 21.66 0.39 3.89
C ILE A 242 22.29 0.87 2.58
N ASN A 243 23.15 1.89 2.62
CA ASN A 243 23.79 2.45 1.44
C ASN A 243 24.71 1.44 0.74
N GLU A 244 25.43 0.61 1.49
CA GLU A 244 26.29 -0.45 0.92
C GLU A 244 25.48 -1.60 0.29
N ALA A 245 24.27 -1.90 0.81
CA ALA A 245 23.45 -2.97 0.27
C ALA A 245 23.19 -2.83 -1.26
N PRO A 246 23.22 -3.91 -2.04
CA PRO A 246 22.99 -3.84 -3.49
C PRO A 246 21.60 -3.30 -3.83
N ASN A 247 21.51 -2.48 -4.87
CA ASN A 247 20.23 -2.04 -5.41
C ASN A 247 19.58 -3.16 -6.23
N HIS A 248 18.25 -3.27 -6.17
CA HIS A 248 17.44 -4.25 -6.90
C HIS A 248 17.88 -5.70 -6.66
N SER A 249 18.43 -5.98 -5.47
CA SER A 249 18.81 -7.34 -5.08
C SER A 249 17.60 -8.25 -5.11
N THR A 250 17.76 -9.39 -5.77
CA THR A 250 16.82 -10.51 -5.66
C THR A 250 17.03 -11.24 -4.33
N LYS A 251 18.25 -11.27 -3.79
CA LYS A 251 18.56 -11.90 -2.50
C LYS A 251 18.25 -10.98 -1.31
N ARG A 252 17.92 -11.58 -0.17
CA ARG A 252 17.78 -10.85 1.09
C ARG A 252 19.13 -10.33 1.57
N TYR A 253 19.17 -9.07 1.99
CA TYR A 253 20.34 -8.45 2.64
C TYR A 253 20.00 -8.14 4.09
N VAL A 254 20.62 -8.87 5.01
CA VAL A 254 20.33 -8.85 6.45
C VAL A 254 21.28 -7.91 7.17
N ILE A 255 20.71 -6.83 7.72
CA ILE A 255 21.41 -5.86 8.56
C ILE A 255 21.03 -6.12 10.01
N TYR A 256 21.99 -6.62 10.78
CA TYR A 256 21.86 -6.78 12.23
C TYR A 256 22.25 -5.48 12.94
N VAL A 257 21.31 -4.93 13.71
CA VAL A 257 21.42 -3.65 14.39
C VAL A 257 21.43 -3.92 15.89
N LYS A 258 22.63 -3.88 16.48
CA LYS A 258 22.82 -4.12 17.92
C LYS A 258 22.05 -3.11 18.76
N LYS A 259 21.77 -3.48 20.01
CA LYS A 259 21.11 -2.63 21.01
C LYS A 259 21.77 -1.25 21.07
N GLY A 260 20.94 -0.22 21.17
CA GLY A 260 21.38 1.16 21.11
C GLY A 260 20.27 2.10 20.67
N LEU A 261 20.55 3.38 20.85
CA LEU A 261 19.70 4.47 20.40
C LEU A 261 20.30 5.11 19.14
N TYR A 262 19.67 4.89 18.00
CA TYR A 262 20.09 5.38 16.68
C TYR A 262 19.27 6.62 16.33
N ARG A 263 19.91 7.79 16.41
CA ARG A 263 19.28 9.09 16.09
C ARG A 263 19.45 9.39 14.60
N GLU A 264 18.60 8.81 13.78
CA GLU A 264 18.67 8.88 12.33
C GLU A 264 17.27 8.99 11.71
N ASN A 265 17.15 9.76 10.62
CA ASN A 265 16.00 9.69 9.73
C ASN A 265 16.38 8.89 8.48
N ILE A 266 15.75 7.75 8.27
CA ILE A 266 16.09 6.79 7.21
C ILE A 266 15.02 6.81 6.13
N ASP A 267 15.42 6.91 4.87
CA ASP A 267 14.51 6.91 3.71
C ASP A 267 14.97 5.89 2.66
N MET A 268 14.44 4.67 2.76
CA MET A 268 14.76 3.54 1.89
C MET A 268 13.89 3.55 0.62
N LYS A 269 14.43 4.18 -0.44
CA LYS A 269 13.77 4.28 -1.75
C LYS A 269 13.56 2.92 -2.42
N LYS A 270 12.67 2.88 -3.44
CA LYS A 270 12.26 1.68 -4.18
C LYS A 270 13.41 0.78 -4.70
N LYS A 271 14.59 1.34 -4.93
CA LYS A 271 15.78 0.59 -5.39
C LYS A 271 16.38 -0.35 -4.33
N LYS A 272 16.12 -0.14 -3.04
CA LYS A 272 16.66 -0.98 -1.95
C LYS A 272 15.68 -2.11 -1.65
N THR A 273 15.64 -3.13 -2.50
CA THR A 273 14.74 -4.29 -2.35
C THR A 273 15.31 -5.34 -1.41
N ASN A 274 14.43 -6.11 -0.77
CA ASN A 274 14.76 -7.28 0.07
C ASN A 274 15.74 -6.97 1.23
N ILE A 275 15.68 -5.76 1.78
CA ILE A 275 16.40 -5.41 3.01
C ILE A 275 15.69 -6.00 4.22
N MET A 276 16.44 -6.60 5.14
CA MET A 276 15.96 -7.02 6.44
C MET A 276 16.72 -6.28 7.56
N LEU A 277 16.01 -5.58 8.42
CA LEU A 277 16.55 -5.04 9.67
C LEU A 277 16.24 -5.99 10.83
N MET A 278 17.28 -6.39 11.57
CA MET A 278 17.14 -7.26 12.73
C MET A 278 17.74 -6.58 13.96
N GLY A 279 16.92 -6.26 14.96
CA GLY A 279 17.38 -5.68 16.23
C GLY A 279 17.61 -6.71 17.34
N ASP A 280 18.00 -6.22 18.52
CA ASP A 280 18.18 -7.00 19.76
C ASP A 280 16.90 -7.11 20.61
N GLY A 281 15.80 -6.50 20.17
CA GLY A 281 14.51 -6.54 20.85
C GLY A 281 13.80 -5.18 20.87
N ILE A 282 12.47 -5.22 21.04
CA ILE A 282 11.66 -4.03 21.32
C ILE A 282 12.26 -3.29 22.54
N GLY A 283 12.50 -1.99 22.39
CA GLY A 283 13.09 -1.15 23.43
C GLY A 283 14.59 -1.35 23.65
N GLN A 284 15.24 -2.30 22.96
CA GLN A 284 16.70 -2.50 23.02
C GLN A 284 17.39 -1.84 21.82
N THR A 285 16.88 -2.08 20.62
CA THR A 285 17.32 -1.39 19.39
C THR A 285 16.26 -0.37 19.00
N ILE A 286 16.61 0.91 19.06
CA ILE A 286 15.65 2.01 18.86
C ILE A 286 16.17 2.96 17.78
N ILE A 287 15.42 3.10 16.69
CA ILE A 287 15.62 4.15 15.69
C ILE A 287 14.69 5.31 16.04
N THR A 288 15.25 6.50 16.25
CA THR A 288 14.49 7.65 16.74
C THR A 288 14.72 8.92 15.93
N GLY A 289 13.65 9.69 15.73
CA GLY A 289 13.66 11.04 15.19
C GLY A 289 12.60 11.90 15.87
N ASP A 290 12.46 13.15 15.43
CA ASP A 290 11.50 14.14 15.96
C ASP A 290 10.92 15.05 14.86
N ARG A 291 11.08 14.63 13.59
CA ARG A 291 10.52 15.36 12.44
C ARG A 291 9.01 15.45 12.55
N ASN A 292 8.46 16.63 12.28
CA ASN A 292 7.03 16.86 12.43
C ASN A 292 6.50 17.95 11.48
N PHE A 293 5.19 18.02 11.36
CA PHE A 293 4.49 18.94 10.48
C PHE A 293 4.80 20.42 10.77
N LEU A 294 4.90 20.81 12.05
CA LEU A 294 5.15 22.21 12.43
C LEU A 294 6.56 22.70 12.07
N GLN A 295 7.49 21.80 11.72
CA GLN A 295 8.80 22.16 11.15
C GLN A 295 8.74 22.53 9.65
N GLY A 296 7.54 22.65 9.08
CA GLY A 296 7.35 22.98 7.66
C GLY A 296 7.47 21.77 6.72
N LEU A 297 7.46 20.56 7.26
CA LEU A 297 7.48 19.31 6.49
C LEU A 297 6.06 18.91 6.07
N THR A 298 5.95 18.10 5.02
CA THR A 298 4.73 17.32 4.74
C THR A 298 4.66 16.13 5.70
N THR A 299 3.47 15.62 6.00
CA THR A 299 3.32 14.39 6.81
C THR A 299 4.16 13.24 6.24
N PHE A 300 4.21 13.09 4.91
CA PHE A 300 5.01 12.11 4.19
C PHE A 300 6.52 12.17 4.55
N ARG A 301 7.06 13.38 4.78
CA ARG A 301 8.47 13.63 5.14
C ARG A 301 8.77 13.67 6.63
N THR A 302 7.76 13.55 7.49
CA THR A 302 7.97 13.48 8.95
C THR A 302 8.48 12.13 9.45
N ALA A 303 8.48 11.10 8.58
CA ALA A 303 8.84 9.75 8.95
C ALA A 303 10.26 9.66 9.56
N THR A 304 10.37 8.99 10.70
CA THR A 304 11.67 8.59 11.25
C THR A 304 12.29 7.51 10.37
N VAL A 305 11.51 6.50 9.99
CA VAL A 305 11.91 5.53 8.98
C VAL A 305 10.84 5.46 7.89
N ALA A 306 11.26 5.55 6.63
CA ALA A 306 10.42 5.35 5.46
C ALA A 306 10.95 4.17 4.64
N VAL A 307 10.06 3.26 4.23
CA VAL A 307 10.40 2.07 3.44
C VAL A 307 9.53 1.95 2.19
N SER A 308 10.16 2.09 1.04
CA SER A 308 9.53 1.99 -0.29
C SER A 308 10.04 0.78 -1.09
N GLY A 309 11.19 0.20 -0.75
CA GLY A 309 11.76 -0.97 -1.42
C GLY A 309 10.98 -2.25 -1.11
N ARG A 310 10.58 -3.01 -2.15
CA ARG A 310 9.77 -4.24 -2.03
C ARG A 310 10.45 -5.30 -1.16
N GLY A 311 9.66 -6.08 -0.41
CA GLY A 311 10.15 -7.21 0.37
C GLY A 311 10.91 -6.80 1.64
N PHE A 312 10.64 -5.59 2.16
CA PHE A 312 11.27 -5.11 3.38
C PHE A 312 10.80 -5.91 4.59
N ILE A 313 11.74 -6.29 5.47
CA ILE A 313 11.43 -6.94 6.73
C ILE A 313 12.08 -6.20 7.89
N ALA A 314 11.36 -6.04 8.99
CA ALA A 314 11.95 -5.64 10.25
C ALA A 314 11.55 -6.62 11.35
N ARG A 315 12.50 -6.90 12.25
CA ARG A 315 12.20 -7.62 13.49
C ARG A 315 12.93 -7.05 14.69
N ASP A 316 12.31 -7.22 15.86
CA ASP A 316 12.95 -6.99 17.16
C ASP A 316 13.52 -5.56 17.28
N ILE A 317 12.79 -4.56 16.78
CA ILE A 317 13.25 -3.17 16.69
C ILE A 317 12.13 -2.16 16.98
N THR A 318 12.49 -1.02 17.56
CA THR A 318 11.58 0.10 17.81
C THR A 318 11.82 1.23 16.81
N PHE A 319 10.75 1.69 16.14
CA PHE A 319 10.70 2.91 15.36
C PHE A 319 9.98 3.99 16.17
N ARG A 320 10.64 5.12 16.44
CA ARG A 320 10.11 6.14 17.35
C ARG A 320 10.17 7.55 16.75
N ASN A 321 9.06 8.27 16.84
CA ASN A 321 9.03 9.72 16.67
C ASN A 321 8.75 10.40 18.02
N THR A 322 9.65 11.29 18.43
CA THR A 322 9.65 11.97 19.74
C THR A 322 9.11 13.39 19.71
N ALA A 323 8.55 13.84 18.58
CA ALA A 323 8.02 15.21 18.44
C ALA A 323 6.98 15.57 19.51
N GLY A 324 6.14 14.62 19.94
CA GLY A 324 5.13 14.87 20.96
C GLY A 324 3.81 15.45 20.41
N PRO A 325 2.76 15.52 21.23
CA PRO A 325 1.40 15.77 20.76
C PRO A 325 1.13 17.23 20.36
N HIS A 326 1.97 18.18 20.78
CA HIS A 326 1.88 19.59 20.40
C HIS A 326 2.33 19.86 18.95
N ASN A 327 3.10 18.94 18.37
CA ASN A 327 3.77 19.13 17.09
C ASN A 327 2.99 18.57 15.88
N ARG A 328 1.72 18.21 16.11
CA ARG A 328 0.80 17.62 15.11
C ARG A 328 1.36 16.33 14.49
N GLN A 329 1.19 16.13 13.18
CA GLN A 329 1.58 14.90 12.48
C GLN A 329 3.09 14.65 12.58
N ALA A 330 3.46 13.47 13.07
CA ALA A 330 4.86 13.09 13.29
C ALA A 330 5.02 11.55 13.17
N VAL A 331 5.38 11.11 11.97
CA VAL A 331 5.41 9.68 11.61
C VAL A 331 6.64 8.98 12.22
N ALA A 332 6.44 7.85 12.87
CA ALA A 332 7.51 6.96 13.32
C ALA A 332 7.96 6.04 12.19
N LEU A 333 7.00 5.43 11.50
CA LEU A 333 7.24 4.52 10.38
C LEU A 333 6.28 4.80 9.23
N ARG A 334 6.82 5.03 8.03
CA ARG A 334 6.07 5.06 6.77
C ARG A 334 6.39 3.84 5.92
N VAL A 335 5.35 3.17 5.44
CA VAL A 335 5.47 1.94 4.65
C VAL A 335 4.68 2.05 3.35
N ASP A 336 5.40 1.96 2.25
CA ASP A 336 4.96 1.93 0.85
C ASP A 336 5.81 0.90 0.10
N SER A 337 6.02 -0.22 0.79
CA SER A 337 6.77 -1.40 0.36
C SER A 337 5.81 -2.57 0.23
N ASP A 338 5.67 -3.10 -0.99
CA ASP A 338 4.84 -4.29 -1.23
C ASP A 338 5.49 -5.53 -0.61
N GLN A 339 4.65 -6.40 -0.05
CA GLN A 339 5.09 -7.63 0.62
C GLN A 339 6.10 -7.35 1.75
N SER A 340 5.83 -6.32 2.55
CA SER A 340 6.64 -5.97 3.72
C SER A 340 6.10 -6.60 5.00
N ALA A 341 6.99 -7.08 5.86
CA ALA A 341 6.62 -7.73 7.12
C ALA A 341 7.37 -7.16 8.34
N PHE A 342 6.65 -7.03 9.45
CA PHE A 342 7.16 -6.50 10.71
C PHE A 342 6.84 -7.50 11.82
N PHE A 343 7.85 -7.98 12.54
CA PHE A 343 7.68 -8.99 13.57
C PHE A 343 8.32 -8.56 14.89
N ARG A 344 7.53 -8.47 15.96
CA ARG A 344 8.01 -7.96 17.26
C ARG A 344 8.70 -6.59 17.10
N CYS A 345 8.04 -5.70 16.38
CA CYS A 345 8.46 -4.31 16.24
C CYS A 345 7.58 -3.42 17.11
N SER A 346 8.12 -2.28 17.55
CA SER A 346 7.31 -1.22 18.18
C SER A 346 7.31 0.03 17.33
N MET A 347 6.13 0.63 17.13
CA MET A 347 5.96 1.92 16.47
C MET A 347 5.43 2.92 17.49
N GLU A 348 6.24 3.91 17.82
CA GLU A 348 6.00 4.80 18.95
C GLU A 348 5.92 6.27 18.51
N GLY A 349 4.76 6.89 18.70
CA GLY A 349 4.54 8.29 18.41
C GLY A 349 3.33 8.85 19.16
N TYR A 350 2.74 9.92 18.62
CA TYR A 350 1.49 10.50 19.09
C TYR A 350 0.50 10.53 17.92
N GLN A 351 0.38 11.66 17.23
CA GLN A 351 -0.44 11.79 16.03
C GLN A 351 0.29 11.19 14.82
N ASP A 352 -0.41 10.40 14.01
CA ASP A 352 0.07 9.84 12.74
C ASP A 352 1.30 8.90 12.88
N THR A 353 1.31 8.03 13.89
CA THR A 353 2.48 7.21 14.24
C THR A 353 2.91 6.21 13.15
N LEU A 354 1.98 5.36 12.69
CA LEU A 354 2.20 4.37 11.64
C LEU A 354 1.47 4.80 10.37
N TYR A 355 2.26 5.21 9.37
CA TYR A 355 1.75 5.51 8.04
C TYR A 355 1.84 4.27 7.15
N ALA A 356 0.83 3.40 7.24
CA ALA A 356 0.61 2.28 6.32
C ALA A 356 0.12 2.82 4.96
N HIS A 357 1.03 3.49 4.25
CA HIS A 357 0.74 4.37 3.12
C HIS A 357 0.09 3.64 1.94
N SER A 358 0.73 2.62 1.38
CA SER A 358 0.23 1.87 0.21
C SER A 358 0.76 0.43 0.17
N LEU A 359 0.22 -0.40 -0.73
CA LEU A 359 0.66 -1.79 -1.00
C LEU A 359 0.37 -2.78 0.15
N ARG A 360 0.78 -4.05 0.01
CA ARG A 360 0.50 -5.12 0.98
C ARG A 360 1.53 -5.12 2.12
N GLN A 361 1.03 -5.16 3.36
CA GLN A 361 1.84 -5.04 4.56
C GLN A 361 1.33 -5.99 5.65
N PHE A 362 2.23 -6.59 6.41
CA PHE A 362 1.90 -7.49 7.51
C PHE A 362 2.65 -7.11 8.79
N TYR A 363 1.91 -6.95 9.89
CA TYR A 363 2.45 -6.65 11.21
C TYR A 363 2.05 -7.77 12.16
N ARG A 364 3.03 -8.44 12.77
CA ARG A 364 2.81 -9.57 13.68
C ARG A 364 3.48 -9.29 15.01
N GLU A 365 2.72 -9.45 16.11
CA GLU A 365 3.25 -9.27 17.47
C GLU A 365 3.92 -7.91 17.69
N CYS A 366 3.42 -6.89 16.99
CA CYS A 366 3.91 -5.53 17.10
C CYS A 366 3.17 -4.75 18.18
N GLU A 367 3.84 -3.73 18.71
CA GLU A 367 3.27 -2.75 19.63
C GLU A 367 3.12 -1.41 18.90
N ILE A 368 1.93 -0.82 18.91
CA ILE A 368 1.66 0.45 18.23
C ILE A 368 1.10 1.44 19.25
N HIS A 369 1.75 2.60 19.38
CA HIS A 369 1.40 3.62 20.35
C HIS A 369 1.05 4.94 19.69
N GLY A 370 -0.08 5.56 20.08
CA GLY A 370 -0.38 6.92 19.62
C GLY A 370 -1.65 7.54 20.19
N THR A 371 -2.05 8.66 19.61
CA THR A 371 -3.21 9.46 20.00
C THR A 371 -4.22 9.60 18.87
N ILE A 372 -3.94 10.45 17.88
CA ILE A 372 -4.85 10.78 16.78
C ILE A 372 -4.36 10.05 15.53
N ASP A 373 -5.28 9.34 14.88
CA ASP A 373 -5.09 8.71 13.56
C ASP A 373 -3.79 7.91 13.47
N PHE A 374 -3.40 7.27 14.57
CA PHE A 374 -2.03 6.81 14.71
C PHE A 374 -1.71 5.53 13.92
N ILE A 375 -2.72 4.94 13.26
CA ILE A 375 -2.58 3.99 12.16
C ILE A 375 -3.37 4.53 10.97
N PHE A 376 -2.69 5.10 9.98
CA PHE A 376 -3.34 5.78 8.86
C PHE A 376 -2.68 5.46 7.51
N GLY A 377 -3.36 5.83 6.42
CA GLY A 377 -2.91 5.53 5.06
C GLY A 377 -3.91 4.69 4.26
N ASN A 378 -3.45 4.19 3.11
CA ASN A 378 -4.26 3.44 2.17
C ASN A 378 -3.59 2.12 1.74
N GLY A 379 -2.75 1.53 2.60
CA GLY A 379 -2.22 0.19 2.40
C GLY A 379 -3.31 -0.90 2.51
N ALA A 380 -2.99 -2.09 2.02
CA ALA A 380 -3.64 -3.33 2.41
C ALA A 380 -2.84 -3.92 3.58
N ALA A 381 -3.17 -3.48 4.80
CA ALA A 381 -2.38 -3.77 5.99
C ALA A 381 -3.15 -4.71 6.93
N VAL A 382 -2.50 -5.80 7.33
CA VAL A 382 -3.03 -6.71 8.36
C VAL A 382 -2.14 -6.65 9.59
N LEU A 383 -2.74 -6.31 10.73
CA LEU A 383 -2.13 -6.34 12.06
C LEU A 383 -2.67 -7.57 12.79
N GLN A 384 -1.81 -8.56 13.02
CA GLN A 384 -2.16 -9.83 13.64
C GLN A 384 -1.43 -10.02 14.95
N ASN A 385 -2.15 -10.37 16.01
CA ASN A 385 -1.56 -10.57 17.35
C ASN A 385 -0.81 -9.33 17.86
N CYS A 386 -1.24 -8.13 17.47
CA CYS A 386 -0.61 -6.87 17.86
C CYS A 386 -1.25 -6.32 19.14
N LYS A 387 -0.49 -5.47 19.84
CA LYS A 387 -1.00 -4.66 20.95
C LYS A 387 -1.05 -3.20 20.53
N ILE A 388 -2.22 -2.59 20.69
CA ILE A 388 -2.51 -1.22 20.29
C ILE A 388 -2.72 -0.42 21.57
N TYR A 389 -1.78 0.48 21.87
CA TYR A 389 -1.74 1.27 23.09
C TYR A 389 -2.11 2.71 22.82
N THR A 390 -3.14 3.21 23.51
CA THR A 390 -3.49 4.63 23.40
C THR A 390 -2.71 5.46 24.42
N ARG A 391 -2.31 6.66 24.01
CA ARG A 391 -1.60 7.63 24.85
C ARG A 391 -2.52 8.77 25.26
N VAL A 392 -2.08 9.54 26.23
CA VAL A 392 -2.75 10.77 26.68
C VAL A 392 -2.72 11.81 25.54
N PRO A 393 -3.87 12.23 25.01
CA PRO A 393 -3.94 13.28 24.00
C PRO A 393 -3.88 14.68 24.67
N LEU A 394 -3.82 15.75 23.88
CA LEU A 394 -4.01 17.10 24.44
C LEU A 394 -5.46 17.30 24.90
N PRO A 395 -5.76 18.29 25.77
CA PRO A 395 -7.13 18.62 26.13
C PRO A 395 -8.03 18.79 24.89
N LEU A 396 -9.26 18.27 24.98
CA LEU A 396 -10.29 18.29 23.94
C LEU A 396 -10.00 17.47 22.66
N GLN A 397 -8.80 16.90 22.52
CA GLN A 397 -8.52 15.97 21.43
C GLN A 397 -9.18 14.61 21.70
N LYS A 398 -9.61 13.95 20.62
CA LYS A 398 -10.19 12.61 20.66
C LYS A 398 -9.17 11.61 20.12
N VAL A 399 -8.93 10.54 20.86
CA VAL A 399 -8.06 9.45 20.39
C VAL A 399 -8.80 8.66 19.31
N THR A 400 -8.15 8.46 18.17
CA THR A 400 -8.63 7.66 17.04
C THR A 400 -7.53 6.70 16.63
N ILE A 401 -7.84 5.40 16.62
CA ILE A 401 -6.84 4.37 16.27
C ILE A 401 -6.55 4.41 14.78
N THR A 402 -7.58 4.28 13.94
CA THR A 402 -7.39 4.26 12.48
C THR A 402 -7.93 5.48 11.76
N ALA A 403 -7.25 5.87 10.69
CA ALA A 403 -7.74 6.80 9.68
C ALA A 403 -7.44 6.26 8.28
N GLN A 404 -8.28 5.34 7.82
CA GLN A 404 -8.05 4.63 6.56
C GLN A 404 -8.50 5.46 5.35
N GLY A 405 -7.63 5.56 4.35
CA GLY A 405 -7.69 6.52 3.25
C GLY A 405 -8.12 5.99 1.89
N ARG A 406 -8.98 4.98 1.81
CA ARG A 406 -9.45 4.44 0.52
C ARG A 406 -10.37 5.42 -0.22
N LYS A 407 -10.02 5.83 -1.45
CA LYS A 407 -10.79 6.79 -2.27
C LYS A 407 -11.68 6.16 -3.34
N SER A 408 -11.47 4.88 -3.69
CA SER A 408 -12.31 4.18 -4.67
C SER A 408 -12.76 2.81 -4.13
N PRO A 409 -14.01 2.38 -4.40
CA PRO A 409 -14.50 1.06 -3.98
C PRO A 409 -13.72 -0.07 -4.67
N ASN A 410 -13.12 0.21 -5.83
CA ASN A 410 -12.35 -0.75 -6.61
C ASN A 410 -10.90 -0.93 -6.12
N GLN A 411 -10.43 -0.13 -5.17
CA GLN A 411 -9.14 -0.40 -4.51
C GLN A 411 -9.26 -1.63 -3.60
N ASN A 412 -8.24 -2.50 -3.61
CA ASN A 412 -8.14 -3.66 -2.72
C ASN A 412 -7.49 -3.32 -1.35
N THR A 413 -7.55 -2.06 -0.92
CA THR A 413 -6.87 -1.54 0.27
C THR A 413 -7.77 -1.50 1.50
N GLY A 414 -7.19 -1.37 2.69
CA GLY A 414 -7.92 -1.38 3.95
C GLY A 414 -7.07 -1.87 5.11
N PHE A 415 -7.55 -1.65 6.32
CA PHE A 415 -6.89 -2.10 7.54
C PHE A 415 -7.65 -3.25 8.17
N VAL A 416 -6.93 -4.31 8.50
CA VAL A 416 -7.44 -5.47 9.22
C VAL A 416 -6.68 -5.59 10.53
N ILE A 417 -7.38 -5.38 11.64
CA ILE A 417 -6.86 -5.65 12.98
C ILE A 417 -7.46 -6.97 13.42
N MET A 418 -6.65 -8.03 13.51
CA MET A 418 -7.15 -9.37 13.82
C MET A 418 -6.38 -10.05 14.95
N ASN A 419 -7.08 -10.84 15.77
CA ASN A 419 -6.50 -11.58 16.91
C ASN A 419 -5.63 -10.66 17.80
N SER A 420 -6.02 -9.40 17.97
CA SER A 420 -5.17 -8.35 18.57
C SER A 420 -5.78 -7.79 19.86
N TYR A 421 -5.10 -6.84 20.48
CA TYR A 421 -5.51 -6.21 21.73
C TYR A 421 -5.54 -4.68 21.60
N VAL A 422 -6.70 -4.07 21.81
CA VAL A 422 -6.84 -2.62 22.00
C VAL A 422 -6.80 -2.31 23.49
N LEU A 423 -5.65 -1.78 23.92
CA LEU A 423 -5.30 -1.45 25.29
C LEU A 423 -5.40 0.08 25.48
N ALA A 424 -6.63 0.57 25.49
CA ALA A 424 -6.96 1.97 25.63
C ALA A 424 -6.81 2.42 27.08
N THR A 425 -6.00 3.46 27.29
CA THR A 425 -5.83 4.15 28.59
C THR A 425 -6.60 5.47 28.65
N GLN A 426 -7.25 5.85 27.55
CA GLN A 426 -8.02 7.08 27.36
C GLN A 426 -9.29 6.80 26.56
N PRO A 427 -10.36 7.61 26.68
CA PRO A 427 -11.53 7.55 25.80
C PRO A 427 -11.12 7.51 24.32
N THR A 428 -11.41 6.41 23.64
CA THR A 428 -10.87 6.11 22.30
C THR A 428 -11.94 5.62 21.33
N TYR A 429 -11.79 6.00 20.06
CA TYR A 429 -12.54 5.47 18.92
C TYR A 429 -11.65 4.55 18.07
N LEU A 430 -12.26 3.50 17.53
CA LEU A 430 -11.63 2.50 16.65
C LEU A 430 -11.10 3.11 15.35
N GLY A 431 -11.71 4.19 14.87
CA GLY A 431 -11.23 4.96 13.75
C GLY A 431 -12.22 6.00 13.23
N ARG A 432 -11.82 6.70 12.16
CA ARG A 432 -12.62 7.68 11.42
C ARG A 432 -12.31 7.70 9.92
N PRO A 433 -13.29 8.04 9.04
CA PRO A 433 -13.13 7.84 7.60
C PRO A 433 -12.38 8.98 6.94
N TRP A 434 -11.04 8.88 6.88
CA TRP A 434 -10.21 9.89 6.23
C TRP A 434 -10.62 10.15 4.77
N LYS A 435 -11.04 9.09 4.05
CA LYS A 435 -11.51 9.17 2.66
C LYS A 435 -12.85 8.45 2.45
N LEU A 436 -13.49 8.75 1.32
CA LEU A 436 -14.88 8.41 1.01
C LEU A 436 -15.23 6.93 1.17
N TYR A 437 -14.32 6.02 0.81
CA TYR A 437 -14.56 4.57 0.87
C TYR A 437 -13.74 3.89 1.98
N SER A 438 -13.42 4.63 3.05
CA SER A 438 -12.60 4.17 4.18
C SER A 438 -12.99 2.76 4.61
N ARG A 439 -12.01 1.86 4.75
CA ARG A 439 -12.25 0.45 5.07
C ARG A 439 -11.36 -0.04 6.19
N THR A 440 -11.95 -0.34 7.34
CA THR A 440 -11.26 -0.88 8.52
C THR A 440 -12.08 -2.00 9.13
N VAL A 441 -11.46 -3.11 9.52
CA VAL A 441 -12.13 -4.18 10.24
C VAL A 441 -11.36 -4.58 11.50
N TYR A 442 -12.11 -4.89 12.56
CA TYR A 442 -11.60 -5.48 13.80
C TYR A 442 -12.21 -6.87 13.98
N MET A 443 -11.38 -7.91 14.03
CA MET A 443 -11.83 -9.30 14.13
C MET A 443 -11.12 -10.03 15.28
N ASN A 444 -11.85 -10.81 16.08
CA ASN A 444 -11.28 -11.57 17.20
C ASN A 444 -10.38 -10.71 18.11
N THR A 445 -10.73 -9.44 18.29
CA THR A 445 -9.89 -8.45 18.97
C THR A 445 -10.44 -8.15 20.35
N TYR A 446 -9.57 -8.17 21.37
CA TYR A 446 -9.92 -7.74 22.71
C TYR A 446 -9.92 -6.20 22.80
N MET A 447 -10.98 -5.62 23.34
CA MET A 447 -11.14 -4.18 23.54
C MET A 447 -11.31 -3.86 25.03
N SER A 448 -10.36 -3.13 25.59
CA SER A 448 -10.41 -2.63 26.97
C SER A 448 -11.47 -1.54 27.17
N GLN A 449 -11.80 -1.26 28.43
CA GLN A 449 -13.02 -0.53 28.84
C GLN A 449 -13.15 0.90 28.27
N LEU A 450 -12.04 1.56 27.94
CA LEU A 450 -12.05 2.95 27.47
C LEU A 450 -12.30 3.11 25.96
N VAL A 451 -12.46 2.01 25.22
CA VAL A 451 -13.05 2.07 23.87
C VAL A 451 -14.50 2.52 24.00
N GLN A 452 -14.84 3.63 23.33
CA GLN A 452 -16.15 4.25 23.47
C GLN A 452 -17.26 3.34 22.93
N PRO A 453 -18.45 3.28 23.57
CA PRO A 453 -19.56 2.45 23.11
C PRO A 453 -19.93 2.69 21.64
N ARG A 454 -19.87 3.96 21.21
CA ARG A 454 -20.10 4.38 19.81
C ARG A 454 -19.15 3.71 18.82
N GLY A 455 -17.94 3.34 19.25
CA GLY A 455 -16.93 2.64 18.45
C GLY A 455 -16.21 3.55 17.47
N TRP A 456 -16.94 4.24 16.59
CA TRP A 456 -16.40 4.97 15.45
C TRP A 456 -16.74 6.47 15.52
N LEU A 457 -15.86 7.30 14.95
CA LEU A 457 -16.01 8.76 14.95
C LEU A 457 -16.14 9.28 13.52
N GLU A 458 -17.02 10.26 13.32
CA GLU A 458 -17.18 10.96 12.05
C GLU A 458 -15.87 11.66 11.65
N TRP A 459 -15.62 11.77 10.35
CA TRP A 459 -14.57 12.66 9.85
C TRP A 459 -15.07 14.11 9.87
N PHE A 460 -16.17 14.38 9.18
CA PHE A 460 -16.85 15.67 9.16
C PHE A 460 -18.31 15.51 8.72
N GLY A 461 -19.27 15.86 9.60
CA GLY A 461 -20.70 15.71 9.31
C GLY A 461 -21.05 14.29 8.85
N ASN A 462 -21.80 14.19 7.74
CA ASN A 462 -22.19 12.90 7.14
C ASN A 462 -21.22 12.39 6.07
N PHE A 463 -20.02 12.97 5.95
CA PHE A 463 -19.04 12.53 4.97
C PHE A 463 -18.70 11.03 5.15
N ALA A 464 -18.74 10.29 4.05
CA ALA A 464 -18.40 8.88 3.93
C ALA A 464 -19.27 7.87 4.72
N LEU A 465 -20.23 8.32 5.54
CA LEU A 465 -20.98 7.41 6.44
C LEU A 465 -21.75 6.32 5.70
N ASP A 466 -22.16 6.60 4.45
CA ASP A 466 -22.91 5.67 3.59
C ASP A 466 -22.01 4.78 2.72
N THR A 467 -20.76 5.18 2.51
CA THR A 467 -19.83 4.56 1.54
C THR A 467 -18.61 3.90 2.17
N LEU A 468 -18.30 4.22 3.43
CA LEU A 468 -17.28 3.54 4.20
C LEU A 468 -17.67 2.06 4.44
N TRP A 469 -16.69 1.25 4.81
CA TRP A 469 -16.91 -0.16 5.18
C TRP A 469 -16.18 -0.48 6.48
N TYR A 470 -16.87 -0.30 7.61
CA TYR A 470 -16.36 -0.58 8.95
C TYR A 470 -16.97 -1.86 9.51
N GLY A 471 -16.11 -2.83 9.80
CA GLY A 471 -16.53 -4.18 10.18
C GLY A 471 -16.04 -4.58 11.57
N GLU A 472 -16.91 -5.22 12.36
CA GLU A 472 -16.54 -5.89 13.60
C GLU A 472 -16.98 -7.36 13.56
N TYR A 473 -16.09 -8.29 13.94
CA TYR A 473 -16.37 -9.73 13.99
C TYR A 473 -15.80 -10.37 15.25
N ASN A 474 -16.66 -10.98 16.07
CA ASN A 474 -16.25 -11.80 17.22
C ASN A 474 -15.21 -11.10 18.14
N ASN A 475 -15.35 -9.79 18.32
CA ASN A 475 -14.52 -9.02 19.26
C ASN A 475 -15.01 -9.26 20.69
N ILE A 476 -14.13 -9.07 21.66
CA ILE A 476 -14.40 -9.36 23.07
C ILE A 476 -13.87 -8.24 23.97
N GLY A 477 -14.15 -8.33 25.28
CA GLY A 477 -13.65 -7.38 26.28
C GLY A 477 -14.65 -6.26 26.62
N PRO A 478 -14.40 -5.53 27.72
CA PRO A 478 -15.37 -4.58 28.27
C PRO A 478 -15.66 -3.36 27.38
N GLY A 479 -14.75 -3.00 26.47
CA GLY A 479 -14.96 -1.92 25.48
C GLY A 479 -15.73 -2.36 24.23
N TRP A 480 -15.95 -3.68 24.07
CA TRP A 480 -16.76 -4.20 22.99
C TRP A 480 -18.21 -4.37 23.43
N ARG A 481 -19.12 -3.57 22.82
CA ARG A 481 -20.57 -3.67 22.99
C ARG A 481 -21.25 -3.29 21.69
N SER A 482 -21.82 -4.29 20.99
CA SER A 482 -22.45 -4.06 19.68
C SER A 482 -23.66 -3.12 19.74
N SER A 483 -24.44 -3.15 20.82
CA SER A 483 -25.66 -2.33 20.98
C SER A 483 -25.42 -0.83 21.07
N GLY A 484 -24.22 -0.40 21.47
CA GLY A 484 -23.86 1.03 21.62
C GLY A 484 -23.24 1.66 20.37
N ARG A 485 -23.05 0.87 19.30
CA ARG A 485 -22.32 1.30 18.09
C ARG A 485 -23.13 2.27 17.25
N VAL A 486 -22.43 3.01 16.39
CA VAL A 486 -23.03 3.85 15.36
C VAL A 486 -24.03 3.08 14.49
N LYS A 487 -25.01 3.79 13.94
CA LYS A 487 -26.03 3.24 13.02
C LYS A 487 -25.79 3.66 11.57
N TRP A 488 -24.54 3.94 11.20
CA TRP A 488 -24.20 4.37 9.84
C TRP A 488 -24.43 3.23 8.84
N PRO A 489 -24.92 3.51 7.62
CA PRO A 489 -25.10 2.45 6.63
C PRO A 489 -23.81 1.70 6.27
N GLY A 490 -22.65 2.36 6.37
CA GLY A 490 -21.33 1.74 6.16
C GLY A 490 -20.74 0.99 7.36
N TYR A 491 -21.47 0.88 8.49
CA TYR A 491 -21.04 0.10 9.66
C TYR A 491 -21.72 -1.27 9.74
N HIS A 492 -20.94 -2.31 10.03
CA HIS A 492 -21.37 -3.70 9.92
C HIS A 492 -20.84 -4.58 11.05
N ILE A 493 -21.75 -5.31 11.69
CA ILE A 493 -21.40 -6.56 12.37
C ILE A 493 -21.29 -7.64 11.31
N MET A 494 -20.09 -8.18 11.11
CA MET A 494 -19.84 -9.12 10.03
C MET A 494 -20.27 -10.54 10.40
N ASP A 495 -20.66 -11.33 9.40
CA ASP A 495 -20.77 -12.78 9.52
C ASP A 495 -19.42 -13.47 9.24
N LYS A 496 -19.35 -14.78 9.48
CA LYS A 496 -18.12 -15.56 9.27
C LYS A 496 -17.65 -15.53 7.80
N ARG A 497 -18.57 -15.47 6.83
CA ARG A 497 -18.25 -15.49 5.40
C ARG A 497 -17.56 -14.20 4.98
N THR A 498 -18.13 -13.07 5.38
CA THR A 498 -17.56 -11.73 5.19
C THR A 498 -16.21 -11.64 5.89
N ALA A 499 -16.13 -12.08 7.15
CA ALA A 499 -14.88 -12.06 7.92
C ALA A 499 -13.75 -12.88 7.26
N MET A 500 -14.05 -14.02 6.62
CA MET A 500 -13.05 -14.81 5.89
C MET A 500 -12.36 -14.03 4.76
N SER A 501 -13.06 -13.08 4.11
CA SER A 501 -12.47 -12.25 3.05
C SER A 501 -11.39 -11.28 3.55
N PHE A 502 -11.39 -10.96 4.85
CA PHE A 502 -10.42 -10.08 5.50
C PHE A 502 -9.27 -10.83 6.18
N THR A 503 -9.21 -12.16 6.06
CA THR A 503 -8.10 -12.95 6.63
C THR A 503 -6.79 -12.70 5.90
N VAL A 504 -5.65 -12.95 6.56
CA VAL A 504 -4.30 -12.80 5.96
C VAL A 504 -4.18 -13.48 4.60
N GLY A 505 -4.68 -14.71 4.48
CA GLY A 505 -4.60 -15.48 3.24
C GLY A 505 -5.43 -14.90 2.10
N SER A 506 -6.56 -14.22 2.40
CA SER A 506 -7.47 -13.69 1.37
C SER A 506 -7.25 -12.20 1.07
N PHE A 507 -6.90 -11.41 2.07
CA PHE A 507 -6.86 -9.95 1.96
C PHE A 507 -5.53 -9.43 1.40
N ILE A 508 -4.43 -10.11 1.72
CA ILE A 508 -3.07 -9.73 1.30
C ILE A 508 -2.33 -10.88 0.62
N ASP A 509 -3.05 -11.93 0.19
CA ASP A 509 -2.49 -13.14 -0.40
C ASP A 509 -1.36 -13.76 0.45
N GLY A 510 -1.48 -13.69 1.78
CA GLY A 510 -0.35 -13.92 2.69
C GLY A 510 0.31 -15.28 2.55
N ARG A 511 -0.42 -16.31 2.13
CA ARG A 511 0.12 -17.66 1.87
C ARG A 511 1.22 -17.68 0.81
N ARG A 512 1.24 -16.70 -0.09
CA ARG A 512 2.17 -16.65 -1.23
C ARG A 512 3.53 -16.04 -0.89
N TRP A 513 3.58 -15.13 0.08
CA TRP A 513 4.78 -14.33 0.32
C TRP A 513 5.23 -14.31 1.78
N LEU A 514 4.32 -14.51 2.74
CA LEU A 514 4.70 -14.54 4.16
C LEU A 514 5.58 -15.74 4.55
N PRO A 515 5.42 -16.97 4.01
CA PRO A 515 6.34 -18.06 4.34
C PRO A 515 7.81 -17.71 4.09
N ALA A 516 8.08 -17.00 2.98
CA ALA A 516 9.43 -16.52 2.64
C ALA A 516 9.97 -15.44 3.59
N THR A 517 9.14 -14.85 4.46
CA THR A 517 9.61 -13.92 5.48
C THR A 517 10.14 -14.62 6.73
N GLY A 518 9.78 -15.90 6.92
CA GLY A 518 10.01 -16.65 8.17
C GLY A 518 9.12 -16.19 9.33
N VAL A 519 8.24 -15.20 9.14
CA VAL A 519 7.29 -14.75 10.16
C VAL A 519 6.15 -15.76 10.24
N THR A 520 5.88 -16.29 11.43
CA THR A 520 4.72 -17.15 11.68
C THR A 520 3.42 -16.36 11.56
N PHE A 521 2.44 -16.88 10.84
CA PHE A 521 1.15 -16.21 10.65
C PHE A 521 -0.01 -17.21 10.59
N THR A 522 -1.18 -16.75 11.03
CA THR A 522 -2.44 -17.47 10.86
C THR A 522 -3.12 -16.97 9.60
N ALA A 523 -3.28 -17.83 8.60
CA ALA A 523 -3.81 -17.42 7.30
C ALA A 523 -5.34 -17.19 7.30
N GLY A 524 -6.09 -17.82 8.21
CA GLY A 524 -7.55 -17.80 8.28
C GLY A 524 -8.11 -17.20 9.58
N LEU A 525 -9.39 -17.50 9.88
CA LEU A 525 -10.06 -17.08 11.15
C LEU A 525 -9.80 -18.03 12.34
N ALA A 526 -9.36 -19.26 12.08
CA ALA A 526 -8.98 -20.24 13.09
C ALA A 526 -7.47 -20.44 13.05
N ASN A 527 -6.88 -20.75 14.22
CA ASN A 527 -5.47 -21.09 14.36
C ASN A 527 -5.14 -22.41 13.66
#